data_AF-A0A972UY01-F1
#
_entry.id   AF-A0A972UY01-F1
#
_cell.length_a   1.000
_cell.length_b   1.000
_cell.length_c   1.000
_cell.angle_alpha   90.00
_cell.angle_beta   90.00
_cell.angle_gamma   90.00
#
_symmetry.space_group_name_H-M   'P 1'
#
loop_
_entity.id
_entity.type
_entity.pdbx_description
1 polymer ?
#
loop_
_entity_poly.entity_id
_entity_poly.type
_entity_poly.pdbx_seq_one_letter_code
_entity_poly.pdbx_strand_id
1 'polypeptide(L)'
;MYTLTFKKSKSKRYKEALSIAMGLGASENTDAITLEVRGIDILYLYRKLMDLLSIVHKWRGTVAFYKGVKVDPFRFVFQVWNTAWPCSQKKNTENNPLHCNIDNDQKGWGCKHLRSMIRDLTGDGNYEKSNWYWYNYGSFANNGDWILNKEAIFNKLKNEVISRGLDVCPFLDLSMVSNEVYNELPDRIIIDNVTFRAHFAIRYEDGKRKIAAVNIRHISDPVKSQELRRKKVVSGYGRSIFYLANEDVANMPLEVVNKVTELNDKLRLFDKTETLIQVFEDGFCKN
;
A
#
# COMPACT_ATOMS: atom_id res chain seq x y z
N MET A 1 11.86 -20.67 7.97
CA MET A 1 13.09 -21.25 7.39
C MET A 1 13.52 -20.38 6.23
N TYR A 2 14.80 -20.03 6.13
CA TYR A 2 15.45 -19.48 4.95
C TYR A 2 16.14 -20.62 4.21
N THR A 3 15.90 -20.75 2.91
CA THR A 3 16.48 -21.78 2.06
C THR A 3 17.22 -21.10 0.92
N LEU A 4 18.51 -21.35 0.80
CA LEU A 4 19.35 -20.90 -0.31
C LEU A 4 19.76 -22.12 -1.13
N THR A 5 19.44 -22.11 -2.42
CA THR A 5 19.87 -23.14 -3.35
C THR A 5 20.71 -22.52 -4.45
N PHE A 6 21.86 -23.11 -4.77
CA PHE A 6 22.65 -22.73 -5.94
C PHE A 6 23.21 -23.96 -6.64
N LYS A 7 23.33 -23.87 -7.96
CA LYS A 7 23.82 -24.97 -8.80
C LYS A 7 25.33 -24.96 -8.92
N LYS A 8 25.88 -26.09 -9.40
CA LYS A 8 27.27 -26.16 -9.83
C LYS A 8 27.58 -25.06 -10.85
N SER A 9 28.71 -24.38 -10.65
CA SER A 9 29.11 -23.21 -11.45
C SER A 9 30.50 -23.39 -12.02
N LYS A 10 30.74 -22.84 -13.22
CA LYS A 10 32.09 -22.74 -13.83
C LYS A 10 32.95 -21.64 -13.19
N SER A 11 32.41 -20.88 -12.24
CA SER A 11 33.15 -19.83 -11.53
C SER A 11 34.40 -20.39 -10.83
N LYS A 12 35.52 -19.66 -10.90
CA LYS A 12 36.75 -20.00 -10.16
C LYS A 12 36.51 -20.06 -8.63
N ARG A 13 35.51 -19.33 -8.14
CA ARG A 13 35.11 -19.28 -6.72
C ARG A 13 34.11 -20.38 -6.32
N TYR A 14 33.83 -21.36 -7.19
CA TYR A 14 32.88 -22.44 -6.88
C TYR A 14 33.30 -23.28 -5.68
N LYS A 15 34.56 -23.74 -5.64
CA LYS A 15 35.07 -24.54 -4.52
C LYS A 15 35.03 -23.78 -3.19
N GLU A 16 35.32 -22.48 -3.23
CA GLU A 16 35.23 -21.58 -2.07
C GLU A 16 33.78 -21.49 -1.56
N ALA A 17 32.82 -21.20 -2.44
CA ALA A 17 31.41 -21.15 -2.08
C ALA A 17 30.89 -22.49 -1.53
N LEU A 18 31.28 -23.60 -2.14
CA LEU A 18 30.94 -24.95 -1.68
C LEU A 18 31.47 -25.19 -0.26
N SER A 19 32.74 -24.87 0.01
CA SER A 19 33.34 -25.02 1.33
C SER A 19 32.62 -24.18 2.39
N ILE A 20 32.27 -22.93 2.08
CA ILE A 20 31.52 -22.06 3.01
C ILE A 20 30.12 -22.64 3.27
N ALA A 21 29.42 -23.06 2.22
CA ALA A 21 28.07 -23.64 2.34
C ALA A 21 28.08 -24.93 3.18
N MET A 22 29.03 -25.84 2.95
CA MET A 22 29.17 -27.07 3.74
C MET A 22 29.52 -26.75 5.20
N GLY A 23 30.38 -25.76 5.45
CA GLY A 23 30.66 -25.26 6.80
C GLY A 23 29.47 -24.61 7.51
N LEU A 24 28.40 -24.28 6.78
CA LEU A 24 27.12 -23.81 7.30
C LEU A 24 26.07 -24.93 7.41
N GLY A 25 26.43 -26.18 7.10
CA GLY A 25 25.52 -27.32 7.15
C GLY A 25 24.64 -27.51 5.91
N ALA A 26 25.08 -27.01 4.75
CA ALA A 26 24.39 -27.28 3.50
C ALA A 26 24.39 -28.78 3.13
N SER A 27 23.38 -29.20 2.37
CA SER A 27 23.32 -30.51 1.73
C SER A 27 23.68 -30.39 0.25
N GLU A 28 24.34 -31.41 -0.29
CA GLU A 28 24.66 -31.53 -1.71
C GLU A 28 23.81 -32.62 -2.34
N ASN A 29 23.04 -32.24 -3.35
CA ASN A 29 22.45 -33.17 -4.31
C ASN A 29 23.28 -33.11 -5.61
N THR A 30 23.04 -34.06 -6.52
CA THR A 30 23.82 -34.23 -7.77
C THR A 30 24.08 -32.94 -8.56
N ASP A 31 23.13 -31.99 -8.58
CA ASP A 31 23.25 -30.74 -9.35
C ASP A 31 23.10 -29.45 -8.53
N ALA A 32 22.84 -29.54 -7.23
CA ALA A 32 22.48 -28.38 -6.42
C ALA A 32 22.93 -28.50 -4.97
N ILE A 33 23.38 -27.37 -4.43
CA ILE A 33 23.71 -27.19 -3.03
C ILE A 33 22.55 -26.44 -2.39
N THR A 34 22.01 -26.98 -1.30
CA THR A 34 20.90 -26.38 -0.56
C THR A 34 21.29 -26.15 0.89
N LEU A 35 21.21 -24.90 1.32
CA LEU A 35 21.44 -24.46 2.68
C LEU A 35 20.11 -24.05 3.31
N GLU A 36 19.77 -24.64 4.45
CA GLU A 36 18.59 -24.29 5.23
C GLU A 36 19.00 -23.67 6.57
N VAL A 37 18.46 -22.49 6.86
CA VAL A 37 18.79 -21.70 8.06
C VAL A 37 17.50 -21.27 8.74
N ARG A 38 17.36 -21.52 10.04
CA ARG A 38 16.19 -21.00 10.78
C ARG A 38 16.24 -19.47 10.81
N GLY A 39 15.08 -18.81 10.82
CA GLY A 39 15.04 -17.34 10.72
C GLY A 39 15.90 -16.62 11.76
N ILE A 40 15.85 -17.09 13.01
CA ILE A 40 16.66 -16.55 14.11
C ILE A 40 18.17 -16.77 13.90
N ASP A 41 18.57 -17.87 13.25
CA ASP A 41 19.97 -18.22 13.02
C ASP A 41 20.63 -17.34 11.94
N ILE A 42 19.82 -16.66 11.10
CA ILE A 42 20.32 -15.71 10.10
C ILE A 42 21.15 -14.60 10.77
N LEU A 43 20.74 -14.16 11.96
CA LEU A 43 21.45 -13.12 12.71
C LEU A 43 22.83 -13.61 13.16
N TYR A 44 22.91 -14.82 13.71
CA TYR A 44 24.17 -15.40 14.20
C TYR A 44 25.12 -15.77 13.06
N LEU A 45 24.59 -16.19 11.91
CA LEU A 45 25.36 -16.63 10.76
C LEU A 45 25.61 -15.52 9.73
N TYR A 46 25.20 -14.28 10.01
CA TYR A 46 25.20 -13.18 9.04
C TYR A 46 26.52 -13.03 8.29
N ARG A 47 27.66 -12.96 8.98
CA ARG A 47 28.98 -12.77 8.34
C ARG A 47 29.27 -13.87 7.32
N LYS A 48 29.14 -15.14 7.75
CA LYS A 48 29.39 -16.30 6.89
C LYS A 48 28.38 -16.38 5.73
N LEU A 49 27.12 -16.05 5.98
CA LEU A 49 26.09 -15.98 4.94
C LEU A 49 26.41 -14.89 3.91
N MET A 50 26.85 -13.72 4.34
CA MET A 50 27.22 -12.63 3.44
C MET A 50 28.47 -12.96 2.63
N ASP A 51 29.46 -13.64 3.22
CA ASP A 51 30.63 -14.14 2.50
C ASP A 51 30.19 -15.08 1.38
N LEU A 52 29.34 -16.08 1.68
CA LEU A 52 28.77 -16.98 0.68
C LEU A 52 27.98 -16.23 -0.39
N LEU A 53 27.06 -15.35 0.02
CA LEU A 53 26.18 -14.62 -0.87
C LEU A 53 26.96 -13.67 -1.78
N SER A 54 28.05 -13.06 -1.31
CA SER A 54 28.93 -12.23 -2.13
C SER A 54 29.47 -12.97 -3.37
N ILE A 55 29.57 -14.30 -3.26
CA ILE A 55 30.04 -15.19 -4.33
C ILE A 55 28.88 -15.63 -5.22
N VAL A 56 27.80 -16.15 -4.62
CA VAL A 56 26.78 -16.93 -5.35
C VAL A 56 25.56 -16.14 -5.81
N HIS A 57 25.29 -14.94 -5.26
CA HIS A 57 24.01 -14.24 -5.49
C HIS A 57 23.74 -13.88 -6.96
N LYS A 58 24.78 -13.73 -7.79
CA LYS A 58 24.65 -13.45 -9.23
C LYS A 58 24.75 -14.70 -10.12
N TRP A 59 24.94 -15.88 -9.54
CA TRP A 59 25.06 -17.10 -10.35
C TRP A 59 23.71 -17.52 -10.91
N ARG A 60 23.73 -18.02 -12.14
CA ARG A 60 22.54 -18.57 -12.79
C ARG A 60 22.08 -19.81 -12.01
N GLY A 61 20.82 -19.81 -11.59
CA GLY A 61 20.23 -20.90 -10.82
C GLY A 61 20.39 -20.76 -9.31
N THR A 62 20.96 -19.65 -8.82
CA THR A 62 20.85 -19.29 -7.40
C THR A 62 19.44 -18.78 -7.11
N VAL A 63 18.77 -19.40 -6.14
CA VAL A 63 17.44 -19.03 -5.70
C VAL A 63 17.39 -19.05 -4.17
N ALA A 64 16.62 -18.15 -3.58
CA ALA A 64 16.36 -18.17 -2.15
C ALA A 64 14.86 -18.06 -1.86
N PHE A 65 14.46 -18.70 -0.77
CA PHE A 65 13.12 -18.66 -0.23
C PHE A 65 13.16 -18.39 1.27
N TYR A 66 12.19 -17.65 1.77
CA TYR A 66 11.96 -17.48 3.20
C TYR A 66 10.51 -17.79 3.52
N LYS A 67 10.28 -18.80 4.36
CA LYS A 67 8.93 -19.30 4.71
C LYS A 67 8.06 -19.57 3.46
N GLY A 68 8.65 -20.17 2.43
CA GLY A 68 7.99 -20.48 1.15
C GLY A 68 7.87 -19.33 0.16
N VAL A 69 8.20 -18.08 0.55
CA VAL A 69 8.16 -16.92 -0.35
C VAL A 69 9.53 -16.72 -1.00
N LYS A 70 9.56 -16.58 -2.33
CA LYS A 70 10.80 -16.30 -3.06
C LYS A 70 11.36 -14.93 -2.67
N VAL A 71 12.64 -14.86 -2.35
CA VAL A 71 13.34 -13.64 -1.96
C VAL A 71 14.64 -13.46 -2.74
N ASP A 72 15.12 -12.24 -2.84
CA ASP A 72 16.48 -11.99 -3.34
C ASP A 72 17.50 -12.46 -2.28
N PRO A 73 18.41 -13.39 -2.60
CA PRO A 73 19.30 -14.00 -1.62
C PRO A 73 20.10 -12.98 -0.80
N PHE A 74 20.71 -12.01 -1.47
CA PHE A 74 21.62 -11.04 -0.86
C PHE A 74 20.85 -9.94 -0.13
N ARG A 75 19.89 -9.30 -0.82
CA ARG A 75 19.11 -8.20 -0.27
C ARG A 75 18.29 -8.64 0.93
N PHE A 76 17.75 -9.86 0.93
CA PHE A 76 16.99 -10.38 2.07
C PHE A 76 17.84 -10.47 3.33
N VAL A 77 18.99 -11.17 3.28
CA VAL A 77 19.87 -11.33 4.45
C VAL A 77 20.42 -9.97 4.91
N PHE A 78 20.79 -9.10 3.98
CA PHE A 78 21.20 -7.74 4.29
C PHE A 78 20.08 -6.93 4.97
N GLN A 79 18.84 -7.06 4.50
CA GLN A 79 17.69 -6.38 5.10
C GLN A 79 17.40 -6.90 6.50
N VAL A 80 17.35 -8.22 6.69
CA VAL A 80 17.18 -8.85 8.01
C VAL A 80 18.23 -8.36 8.99
N TRP A 81 19.50 -8.28 8.59
CA TRP A 81 20.53 -7.71 9.43
C TRP A 81 20.25 -6.25 9.78
N ASN A 82 19.94 -5.39 8.81
CA ASN A 82 19.74 -3.97 9.11
C ASN A 82 18.45 -3.65 9.88
N THR A 83 17.43 -4.52 9.84
CA THR A 83 16.16 -4.28 10.53
C THR A 83 15.98 -5.14 11.78
N ALA A 84 16.22 -6.44 11.70
CA ALA A 84 15.97 -7.35 12.81
C ALA A 84 17.12 -7.38 13.83
N TRP A 85 18.39 -7.16 13.44
CA TRP A 85 19.51 -7.13 14.40
C TRP A 85 19.43 -5.96 15.40
N PRO A 86 19.21 -4.70 14.99
CA PRO A 86 19.03 -3.61 15.96
C PRO A 86 17.82 -3.84 16.86
N CYS A 87 16.79 -4.49 16.32
CA CYS A 87 15.57 -4.86 17.03
C CYS A 87 15.86 -5.95 18.09
N SER A 88 16.67 -6.98 17.77
CA SER A 88 17.02 -8.05 18.71
C SER A 88 17.96 -7.60 19.83
N GLN A 89 18.89 -6.68 19.54
CA GLN A 89 19.83 -6.17 20.54
C GLN A 89 19.14 -5.40 21.67
N LYS A 90 18.10 -4.62 21.34
CA LYS A 90 17.39 -3.80 22.34
C LYS A 90 16.56 -4.62 23.33
N LYS A 91 16.13 -5.84 22.99
CA LYS A 91 15.41 -6.73 23.93
C LYS A 91 16.25 -7.14 25.11
N ASN A 92 17.56 -7.26 24.89
CA ASN A 92 18.50 -7.70 25.90
C ASN A 92 18.94 -6.56 26.85
N THR A 93 18.72 -5.30 26.46
CA THR A 93 19.17 -4.12 27.23
C THR A 93 18.02 -3.31 27.83
N GLU A 94 16.88 -3.21 27.15
CA GLU A 94 15.78 -2.35 27.53
C GLU A 94 14.48 -3.09 27.21
N ASN A 95 13.78 -3.58 28.23
CA ASN A 95 12.47 -4.21 28.10
C ASN A 95 11.39 -3.14 27.80
N ASN A 96 11.64 -2.30 26.79
CA ASN A 96 10.88 -1.09 26.48
C ASN A 96 9.65 -1.45 25.63
N PRO A 97 8.43 -1.35 26.18
CA PRO A 97 7.19 -1.68 25.46
C PRO A 97 6.93 -0.76 24.25
N LEU A 98 7.58 0.40 24.18
CA LEU A 98 7.45 1.38 23.09
C LEU A 98 8.49 1.18 21.98
N HIS A 99 9.38 0.18 22.05
CA HIS A 99 10.44 -0.02 21.05
C HIS A 99 9.89 -0.09 19.61
N CYS A 100 8.73 -0.72 19.48
CA CYS A 100 8.03 -0.92 18.22
C CYS A 100 7.18 0.28 17.79
N ASN A 101 6.98 1.29 18.63
CA ASN A 101 6.33 2.52 18.19
C ASN A 101 7.24 3.31 17.25
N ILE A 102 6.64 4.06 16.33
CA ILE A 102 7.33 4.98 15.42
C ILE A 102 8.03 6.08 16.24
N ASP A 103 7.31 6.65 17.20
CA ASP A 103 7.79 7.59 18.23
C ASP A 103 6.98 7.39 19.52
N ASN A 104 7.06 8.30 20.49
CA ASN A 104 6.34 8.16 21.76
C ASN A 104 4.81 8.19 21.60
N ASP A 105 4.29 8.82 20.55
CA ASP A 105 2.87 9.08 20.35
C ASP A 105 2.27 8.29 19.16
N GLN A 106 3.10 7.70 18.31
CA GLN A 106 2.70 6.97 17.11
C GLN A 106 3.05 5.49 17.19
N LYS A 107 2.03 4.62 17.33
CA LYS A 107 2.21 3.16 17.46
C LYS A 107 2.64 2.45 16.16
N GLY A 108 2.18 2.92 15.00
CA GLY A 108 2.32 2.16 13.74
C GLY A 108 1.58 0.81 13.76
N TRP A 109 1.87 -0.10 12.82
CA TRP A 109 1.17 -1.39 12.69
C TRP A 109 1.71 -2.49 13.63
N GLY A 110 1.96 -2.14 14.89
CA GLY A 110 2.59 -3.02 15.87
C GLY A 110 4.12 -3.07 15.77
N CYS A 111 4.72 -2.45 14.74
CA CYS A 111 6.16 -2.17 14.66
C CYS A 111 6.49 -1.06 13.66
N LYS A 112 7.38 -0.13 14.03
CA LYS A 112 7.86 1.02 13.23
C LYS A 112 8.55 0.67 11.92
N HIS A 113 8.93 -0.59 11.76
CA HIS A 113 9.55 -1.10 10.55
C HIS A 113 8.52 -1.49 9.48
N LEU A 114 7.23 -1.62 9.83
CA LEU A 114 6.13 -1.82 8.89
C LEU A 114 5.69 -0.48 8.30
N ARG A 115 6.02 -0.29 7.01
CA ARG A 115 5.88 1.00 6.31
C ARG A 115 5.20 0.87 4.95
N SER A 116 4.75 -0.33 4.56
CA SER A 116 4.00 -0.52 3.31
C SER A 116 2.61 0.14 3.32
N MET A 117 2.17 0.57 4.50
CA MET A 117 0.91 1.24 4.73
C MET A 117 1.04 2.23 5.90
N ILE A 118 0.52 3.43 5.74
CA ILE A 118 0.43 4.47 6.77
C ILE A 118 -0.79 4.17 7.64
N ARG A 119 -0.57 4.11 8.95
CA ARG A 119 -1.63 3.93 9.96
C ARG A 119 -2.35 5.23 10.28
N ASP A 120 -1.58 6.29 10.50
CA ASP A 120 -2.12 7.55 10.99
C ASP A 120 -2.79 8.36 9.87
N LEU A 121 -3.78 9.16 10.27
CA LEU A 121 -4.56 9.99 9.36
C LEU A 121 -3.86 11.33 9.08
N THR A 122 -2.60 11.28 8.64
CA THR A 122 -1.70 12.45 8.54
C THR A 122 -1.71 13.15 7.18
N GLY A 123 -2.54 12.70 6.23
CA GLY A 123 -2.60 13.27 4.88
C GLY A 123 -3.98 13.22 4.25
N ASP A 124 -4.09 13.85 3.07
CA ASP A 124 -5.31 13.92 2.28
C ASP A 124 -5.50 12.70 1.36
N GLY A 125 -4.69 11.65 1.48
CA GLY A 125 -4.86 10.38 0.76
C GLY A 125 -4.90 10.50 -0.76
N ASN A 126 -3.76 10.45 -1.44
CA ASN A 126 -3.76 10.26 -2.90
C ASN A 126 -3.90 8.76 -3.23
N TYR A 127 -5.14 8.28 -3.33
CA TYR A 127 -5.43 6.87 -3.59
C TYR A 127 -4.96 6.42 -5.00
N GLU A 128 -4.90 7.33 -5.98
CA GLU A 128 -4.47 7.04 -7.36
C GLU A 128 -2.99 6.69 -7.47
N LYS A 129 -2.15 7.19 -6.56
CA LYS A 129 -0.70 7.10 -6.71
C LYS A 129 -0.03 5.90 -6.07
N SER A 130 -0.71 5.08 -5.24
CA SER A 130 -0.32 3.72 -4.79
C SER A 130 -0.83 3.32 -3.38
N ASN A 131 -2.12 3.47 -3.07
CA ASN A 131 -2.79 2.90 -1.88
C ASN A 131 -1.92 2.83 -0.59
N TRP A 132 -1.43 3.99 -0.15
CA TRP A 132 -0.57 4.10 1.04
C TRP A 132 -1.36 3.99 2.34
N TYR A 133 -2.67 4.20 2.32
CA TYR A 133 -3.48 4.27 3.53
C TYR A 133 -4.40 3.05 3.68
N TRP A 134 -4.61 2.62 4.92
CA TRP A 134 -5.46 1.47 5.23
C TRP A 134 -6.92 1.69 4.84
N TYR A 135 -7.42 2.92 4.94
CA TYR A 135 -8.80 3.24 4.60
C TYR A 135 -9.07 3.14 3.09
N ASN A 136 -8.05 2.97 2.25
CA ASN A 136 -8.23 2.68 0.82
C ASN A 136 -8.53 1.20 0.52
N TYR A 137 -8.50 0.31 1.52
CA TYR A 137 -8.81 -1.11 1.37
C TYR A 137 -10.25 -1.37 1.83
N GLY A 138 -11.17 -1.35 0.88
CA GLY A 138 -12.58 -1.53 1.18
C GLY A 138 -13.48 -1.38 -0.04
N SER A 139 -14.78 -1.32 0.22
CA SER A 139 -15.81 -1.13 -0.80
C SER A 139 -17.04 -0.46 -0.21
N PHE A 140 -17.79 0.25 -1.04
CA PHE A 140 -19.08 0.80 -0.65
C PHE A 140 -20.13 -0.31 -0.45
N ALA A 141 -20.82 -0.26 0.68
CA ALA A 141 -22.05 -1.00 0.91
C ALA A 141 -23.26 -0.29 0.27
N ASN A 142 -24.38 -1.00 0.18
CA ASN A 142 -25.62 -0.47 -0.43
C ASN A 142 -26.16 0.79 0.25
N ASN A 143 -25.86 0.97 1.55
CA ASN A 143 -26.26 2.15 2.32
C ASN A 143 -25.30 3.35 2.16
N GLY A 144 -24.24 3.22 1.35
CA GLY A 144 -23.24 4.28 1.12
C GLY A 144 -22.06 4.28 2.11
N ASP A 145 -22.06 3.40 3.13
CA ASP A 145 -20.93 3.26 4.04
C ASP A 145 -19.74 2.59 3.35
N TRP A 146 -18.52 2.95 3.76
CA TRP A 146 -17.31 2.28 3.30
C TRP A 146 -16.95 1.13 4.23
N ILE A 147 -17.06 -0.10 3.75
CA ILE A 147 -16.72 -1.30 4.51
C ILE A 147 -15.24 -1.63 4.30
N LEU A 148 -14.47 -1.72 5.37
CA LEU A 148 -13.06 -2.06 5.27
C LEU A 148 -12.85 -3.54 4.96
N ASN A 149 -11.90 -3.81 4.08
CA ASN A 149 -11.36 -5.14 3.89
C ASN A 149 -10.15 -5.36 4.82
N LYS A 150 -10.46 -5.66 6.09
CA LYS A 150 -9.44 -5.94 7.14
C LYS A 150 -8.51 -7.11 6.75
N GLU A 151 -9.03 -8.13 6.07
CA GLU A 151 -8.22 -9.25 5.60
C GLU A 151 -7.17 -8.81 4.57
N ALA A 152 -7.54 -7.96 3.60
CA ALA A 152 -6.60 -7.44 2.61
C ALA A 152 -5.51 -6.57 3.27
N ILE A 153 -5.87 -5.76 4.27
CA ILE A 153 -4.92 -4.97 5.07
C ILE A 153 -3.93 -5.90 5.79
N PHE A 154 -4.45 -6.87 6.54
CA PHE A 154 -3.65 -7.83 7.28
C PHE A 154 -2.71 -8.62 6.36
N ASN A 155 -3.21 -9.12 5.24
CA ASN A 155 -2.41 -9.88 4.27
C ASN A 155 -1.29 -9.01 3.67
N LYS A 156 -1.54 -7.73 3.38
CA LYS A 156 -0.49 -6.82 2.90
C LYS A 156 0.61 -6.62 3.94
N LEU A 157 0.24 -6.36 5.20
CA LEU A 157 1.20 -6.18 6.29
C LEU A 157 1.96 -7.49 6.61
N LYS A 158 1.28 -8.62 6.65
CA LYS A 158 1.87 -9.96 6.81
C LYS A 158 2.89 -10.25 5.71
N ASN A 159 2.57 -9.93 4.46
CA ASN A 159 3.49 -10.08 3.34
C ASN A 159 4.73 -9.19 3.51
N GLU A 160 4.57 -7.96 4.00
CA GLU A 160 5.72 -7.10 4.34
C GLU A 160 6.59 -7.72 5.44
N VAL A 161 5.98 -8.22 6.53
CA VAL A 161 6.70 -8.90 7.63
C VAL A 161 7.56 -10.03 7.09
N ILE A 162 6.99 -10.93 6.29
CA ILE A 162 7.67 -12.13 5.79
C ILE A 162 8.72 -11.76 4.75
N SER A 163 8.37 -10.95 3.75
CA SER A 163 9.28 -10.61 2.64
C SER A 163 10.51 -9.83 3.09
N ARG A 164 10.40 -9.07 4.18
CA ARG A 164 11.49 -8.31 4.78
C ARG A 164 12.15 -9.02 5.97
N GLY A 165 11.65 -10.20 6.35
CA GLY A 165 12.14 -10.99 7.49
C GLY A 165 12.06 -10.25 8.82
N LEU A 166 11.05 -9.41 9.01
CA LEU A 166 10.85 -8.65 10.25
C LEU A 166 10.41 -9.55 11.41
N ASP A 167 9.82 -10.70 11.11
CA ASP A 167 9.45 -11.76 12.05
C ASP A 167 10.64 -12.45 12.73
N VAL A 168 11.88 -12.14 12.30
CA VAL A 168 13.10 -12.50 13.03
C VAL A 168 13.28 -11.63 14.28
N CYS A 169 12.69 -10.43 14.32
CA CYS A 169 12.78 -9.58 15.49
C CYS A 169 11.94 -10.14 16.66
N PRO A 170 12.52 -10.29 17.87
CA PRO A 170 11.82 -10.86 19.02
C PRO A 170 10.79 -9.93 19.68
N PHE A 171 10.61 -8.70 19.18
CA PHE A 171 9.58 -7.75 19.60
C PHE A 171 8.40 -7.67 18.63
N LEU A 172 8.49 -8.28 17.45
CA LEU A 172 7.42 -8.27 16.46
C LEU A 172 6.82 -9.66 16.36
N ASP A 173 5.56 -9.76 16.77
CA ASP A 173 4.73 -10.93 16.52
C ASP A 173 3.59 -10.54 15.55
N LEU A 174 3.22 -11.47 14.66
CA LEU A 174 2.07 -11.29 13.78
C LEU A 174 0.76 -11.13 14.55
N SER A 175 0.67 -11.62 15.79
CA SER A 175 -0.47 -11.37 16.67
C SER A 175 -0.66 -9.87 16.96
N MET A 176 0.42 -9.10 17.12
CA MET A 176 0.36 -7.66 17.32
C MET A 176 -0.20 -6.95 16.08
N VAL A 177 0.29 -7.33 14.90
CA VAL A 177 -0.22 -6.82 13.62
C VAL A 177 -1.70 -7.17 13.46
N SER A 178 -2.08 -8.40 13.80
CA SER A 178 -3.47 -8.85 13.78
C SER A 178 -4.34 -8.03 14.72
N ASN A 179 -3.89 -7.74 15.94
CA ASN A 179 -4.62 -6.90 16.89
C ASN A 179 -4.85 -5.50 16.33
N GLU A 180 -3.81 -4.86 15.79
CA GLU A 180 -3.92 -3.53 15.18
C GLU A 180 -4.90 -3.48 14.00
N VAL A 181 -5.05 -4.56 13.24
CA VAL A 181 -5.96 -4.58 12.09
C VAL A 181 -7.38 -4.94 12.48
N TYR A 182 -7.57 -5.99 13.27
CA TYR A 182 -8.90 -6.53 13.53
C TYR A 182 -9.61 -5.87 14.71
N ASN A 183 -8.86 -5.45 15.73
CA ASN A 183 -9.44 -4.90 16.96
C ASN A 183 -9.42 -3.37 17.01
N GLU A 184 -8.40 -2.73 16.44
CA GLU A 184 -8.26 -1.26 16.53
C GLU A 184 -8.91 -0.52 15.34
N LEU A 185 -8.94 -1.12 14.14
CA LEU A 185 -9.61 -0.48 13.00
C LEU A 185 -11.13 -0.63 13.07
N PRO A 186 -11.90 0.38 12.64
CA PRO A 186 -13.35 0.25 12.52
C PRO A 186 -13.72 -0.76 11.42
N ASP A 187 -14.89 -1.40 11.51
CA ASP A 187 -15.37 -2.27 10.42
C ASP A 187 -15.90 -1.46 9.22
N ARG A 188 -16.42 -0.26 9.50
CA ARG A 188 -16.98 0.66 8.51
C ARG A 188 -16.58 2.09 8.79
N ILE A 189 -16.51 2.88 7.72
CA ILE A 189 -16.28 4.33 7.77
C ILE A 189 -17.53 5.03 7.22
N ILE A 190 -18.05 5.97 8.00
CA ILE A 190 -19.14 6.86 7.60
C ILE A 190 -18.56 7.98 6.75
N ILE A 191 -19.17 8.25 5.60
CA ILE A 191 -18.77 9.33 4.70
C ILE A 191 -19.49 10.60 5.10
N ASP A 192 -18.85 11.34 6.01
CA ASP A 192 -19.38 12.57 6.63
C ASP A 192 -19.01 13.85 5.87
N ASN A 193 -18.15 13.75 4.86
CA ASN A 193 -17.55 14.88 4.12
C ASN A 193 -16.76 15.89 4.97
N VAL A 194 -16.53 15.57 6.25
CA VAL A 194 -15.73 16.33 7.21
C VAL A 194 -14.42 15.60 7.47
N THR A 195 -14.49 14.31 7.80
CA THR A 195 -13.36 13.42 8.07
C THR A 195 -13.03 12.58 6.84
N PHE A 196 -14.06 12.03 6.19
CA PHE A 196 -13.90 11.17 5.03
C PHE A 196 -14.86 11.57 3.91
N ARG A 197 -14.37 11.47 2.67
CA ARG A 197 -15.13 11.78 1.47
C ARG A 197 -15.03 10.66 0.44
N ALA A 198 -16.13 10.39 -0.26
CA ALA A 198 -16.15 9.48 -1.38
C ALA A 198 -15.33 10.04 -2.56
N HIS A 199 -14.56 9.16 -3.19
CA HIS A 199 -13.91 9.44 -4.45
C HIS A 199 -14.64 8.71 -5.58
N PHE A 200 -14.93 9.43 -6.66
CA PHE A 200 -15.70 8.93 -7.78
C PHE A 200 -14.84 8.70 -9.01
N ALA A 201 -15.15 7.68 -9.80
CA ALA A 201 -14.56 7.46 -11.10
C ALA A 201 -15.63 7.25 -12.17
N ILE A 202 -15.27 7.59 -13.40
CA ILE A 202 -16.11 7.31 -14.57
C ILE A 202 -15.87 5.86 -14.98
N ARG A 203 -16.95 5.08 -15.07
CA ARG A 203 -16.98 3.73 -15.61
C ARG A 203 -17.91 3.67 -16.83
N TYR A 204 -17.70 2.68 -17.68
CA TYR A 204 -18.61 2.38 -18.79
C TYR A 204 -19.20 1.00 -18.54
N GLU A 205 -20.52 0.95 -18.40
CA GLU A 205 -21.29 -0.30 -18.26
C GLU A 205 -22.32 -0.32 -19.39
N ASP A 206 -22.30 -1.38 -20.20
CA ASP A 206 -23.15 -1.53 -21.39
C ASP A 206 -23.07 -0.34 -22.35
N GLY A 207 -21.87 0.19 -22.55
CA GLY A 207 -21.61 1.37 -23.40
C GLY A 207 -22.09 2.70 -22.82
N LYS A 208 -22.73 2.69 -21.64
CA LYS A 208 -23.21 3.90 -20.96
C LYS A 208 -22.20 4.37 -19.93
N ARG A 209 -21.93 5.67 -19.96
CA ARG A 209 -21.11 6.34 -18.96
C ARG A 209 -21.84 6.35 -17.61
N LYS A 210 -21.20 5.83 -16.57
CA LYS A 210 -21.67 5.88 -15.18
C LYS A 210 -20.60 6.50 -14.28
N ILE A 211 -21.04 7.23 -13.27
CA ILE A 211 -20.16 7.76 -12.22
C ILE A 211 -20.40 6.89 -11.00
N ALA A 212 -19.35 6.24 -10.50
CA ALA A 212 -19.44 5.36 -9.35
C ALA A 212 -18.44 5.79 -8.29
N ALA A 213 -18.84 5.72 -7.02
CA ALA A 213 -17.91 5.84 -5.93
C ALA A 213 -16.99 4.61 -5.93
N VAL A 214 -15.67 4.84 -5.95
CA VAL A 214 -14.66 3.78 -6.10
C VAL A 214 -13.65 3.74 -4.96
N ASN A 215 -13.55 4.80 -4.17
CA ASN A 215 -12.68 4.85 -3.00
C ASN A 215 -13.16 5.93 -2.02
N ILE A 216 -12.42 6.12 -0.92
CA ILE A 216 -12.60 7.22 0.01
C ILE A 216 -11.28 7.95 0.24
N ARG A 217 -11.40 9.16 0.77
CA ARG A 217 -10.29 10.07 1.00
C ARG A 217 -10.43 10.69 2.39
N HIS A 218 -9.36 10.67 3.17
CA HIS A 218 -9.30 11.40 4.44
C HIS A 218 -9.15 12.90 4.20
N ILE A 219 -9.78 13.70 5.05
CA ILE A 219 -9.72 15.15 5.04
C ILE A 219 -8.96 15.58 6.30
N SER A 220 -7.66 15.86 6.15
CA SER A 220 -6.81 16.27 7.27
C SER A 220 -7.10 17.68 7.77
N ASP A 221 -7.63 18.55 6.91
CA ASP A 221 -8.02 19.92 7.22
C ASP A 221 -9.26 20.28 6.39
N PRO A 222 -10.47 20.27 7.00
CA PRO A 222 -11.72 20.54 6.29
C PRO A 222 -11.76 21.92 5.67
N VAL A 223 -11.23 22.94 6.35
CA VAL A 223 -11.24 24.34 5.92
C VAL A 223 -10.35 24.49 4.69
N LYS A 224 -9.09 24.06 4.79
CA LYS A 224 -8.14 24.12 3.67
C LYS A 224 -8.59 23.26 2.48
N SER A 225 -9.19 22.10 2.75
CA SER A 225 -9.79 21.25 1.71
C SER A 225 -10.89 22.00 0.96
N GLN A 226 -11.79 22.67 1.68
CA GLN A 226 -12.86 23.47 1.07
C GLN A 226 -12.32 24.66 0.27
N GLU A 227 -11.31 25.37 0.78
CA GLU A 227 -10.66 26.47 0.05
C GLU A 227 -10.00 26.02 -1.25
N LEU A 228 -9.27 24.90 -1.23
CA LEU A 228 -8.65 24.33 -2.43
C LEU A 228 -9.68 23.96 -3.49
N ARG A 229 -10.85 23.45 -3.06
CA ARG A 229 -11.97 23.16 -3.96
C ARG A 229 -12.51 24.44 -4.58
N ARG A 230 -12.80 25.47 -3.77
CA ARG A 230 -13.24 26.79 -4.27
C ARG A 230 -12.26 27.35 -5.29
N LYS A 231 -10.95 27.30 -4.99
CA LYS A 231 -9.90 27.74 -5.93
C LYS A 231 -9.90 26.96 -7.24
N LYS A 232 -10.13 25.63 -7.21
CA LYS A 232 -10.23 24.79 -8.42
C LYS A 232 -11.48 25.06 -9.26
N VAL A 233 -12.60 25.42 -8.63
CA VAL A 233 -13.82 25.84 -9.35
C VAL A 233 -13.56 27.17 -10.04
N VAL A 234 -13.02 28.15 -9.30
CA VAL A 234 -12.74 29.50 -9.81
C VAL A 234 -11.68 29.49 -10.91
N SER A 235 -10.70 28.58 -10.84
CA SER A 235 -9.65 28.48 -11.87
C SER A 235 -10.07 27.77 -13.16
N GLY A 236 -11.34 27.38 -13.31
CA GLY A 236 -11.88 26.86 -14.57
C GLY A 236 -11.28 25.52 -15.02
N TYR A 237 -10.62 24.77 -14.13
CA TYR A 237 -10.19 23.41 -14.46
C TYR A 237 -11.45 22.53 -14.65
N GLY A 238 -11.91 22.39 -15.90
CA GLY A 238 -13.18 21.74 -16.25
C GLY A 238 -13.31 20.29 -15.79
N ARG A 239 -12.19 19.56 -15.64
CA ARG A 239 -12.20 18.23 -15.00
C ARG A 239 -12.57 18.31 -13.52
N SER A 240 -12.11 19.32 -12.78
CA SER A 240 -12.41 19.47 -11.35
C SER A 240 -13.82 20.00 -11.05
N ILE A 241 -14.41 20.85 -11.91
CA ILE A 241 -15.80 21.31 -11.71
C ILE A 241 -16.77 20.12 -11.74
N PHE A 242 -16.54 19.16 -12.64
CA PHE A 242 -17.37 17.96 -12.75
C PHE A 242 -17.24 17.02 -11.54
N TYR A 243 -16.05 16.83 -10.98
CA TYR A 243 -15.88 16.05 -9.75
C TYR A 243 -16.52 16.75 -8.55
N LEU A 244 -16.38 18.08 -8.44
CA LEU A 244 -16.92 18.84 -7.31
C LEU A 244 -18.45 18.93 -7.31
N ALA A 245 -19.07 19.12 -8.49
CA ALA A 245 -20.52 19.09 -8.62
C ALA A 245 -21.11 17.74 -8.22
N ASN A 246 -20.47 16.62 -8.57
CA ASN A 246 -20.95 15.29 -8.17
C ASN A 246 -20.65 14.94 -6.71
N GLU A 247 -19.54 15.44 -6.16
CA GLU A 247 -19.18 15.25 -4.74
C GLU A 247 -20.11 16.03 -3.79
N ASP A 248 -20.57 17.23 -4.16
CA ASP A 248 -21.51 18.01 -3.35
C ASP A 248 -22.97 17.52 -3.50
N VAL A 249 -23.30 16.89 -4.63
CA VAL A 249 -24.61 16.24 -4.89
C VAL A 249 -24.76 14.93 -4.10
N ALA A 250 -23.66 14.24 -3.79
CA ALA A 250 -23.67 12.98 -3.02
C ALA A 250 -24.20 13.10 -1.57
N ASN A 251 -24.39 14.33 -1.05
CA ASN A 251 -25.06 14.58 0.23
C ASN A 251 -26.60 14.63 0.13
N MET A 252 -27.15 14.40 -1.05
CA MET A 252 -28.59 14.40 -1.27
C MET A 252 -29.11 12.96 -1.30
N PRO A 253 -30.38 12.70 -0.93
CA PRO A 253 -30.99 11.38 -1.08
C PRO A 253 -30.80 10.83 -2.50
N LEU A 254 -30.64 9.51 -2.66
CA LEU A 254 -30.33 8.88 -3.95
C LEU A 254 -31.29 9.30 -5.09
N GLU A 255 -32.56 9.56 -4.77
CA GLU A 255 -33.55 10.15 -5.69
C GLU A 255 -33.18 11.54 -6.20
N VAL A 256 -32.61 12.37 -5.35
CA VAL A 256 -32.17 13.74 -5.68
C VAL A 256 -30.87 13.69 -6.48
N VAL A 257 -29.95 12.77 -6.16
CA VAL A 257 -28.74 12.52 -6.97
C VAL A 257 -29.12 12.11 -8.40
N ASN A 258 -30.09 11.21 -8.55
CA ASN A 258 -30.59 10.79 -9.85
C ASN A 258 -31.24 11.95 -10.61
N LYS A 259 -32.03 12.80 -9.94
CA LYS A 259 -32.62 14.01 -10.54
C LYS A 259 -31.57 15.05 -10.93
N VAL A 260 -30.54 15.28 -10.11
CA VAL A 260 -29.47 16.22 -10.43
C VAL A 260 -28.61 15.69 -11.57
N THR A 261 -28.40 14.38 -11.66
CA THR A 261 -27.70 13.76 -12.80
C THR A 261 -28.52 13.91 -14.09
N GLU A 262 -29.84 13.68 -14.02
CA GLU A 262 -30.77 13.94 -15.14
C GLU A 262 -30.78 15.43 -15.54
N LEU A 263 -30.74 16.35 -14.57
CA LEU A 263 -30.62 17.79 -14.80
C LEU A 263 -29.25 18.19 -15.36
N ASN A 264 -28.16 17.53 -14.96
CA ASN A 264 -26.82 17.77 -15.48
C ASN A 264 -26.68 17.27 -16.92
N ASP A 265 -27.33 16.15 -17.25
CA ASP A 265 -27.41 15.67 -18.64
C ASP A 265 -28.31 16.58 -19.49
N LYS A 266 -29.35 17.19 -18.90
CA LYS A 266 -30.11 18.30 -19.51
C LYS A 266 -29.32 19.61 -19.61
N LEU A 267 -28.42 19.90 -18.68
CA LEU A 267 -27.51 21.05 -18.72
C LEU A 267 -26.36 20.84 -19.72
N ARG A 268 -25.98 19.59 -20.00
CA ARG A 268 -25.09 19.25 -21.13
C ARG A 268 -25.77 19.37 -22.50
N LEU A 269 -27.09 19.29 -22.56
CA LEU A 269 -27.83 19.76 -23.73
C LEU A 269 -27.69 21.29 -23.90
N PHE A 270 -27.43 22.03 -22.82
CA PHE A 270 -26.98 23.42 -22.84
C PHE A 270 -25.46 23.60 -23.00
N ASP A 271 -24.61 22.57 -23.09
CA ASP A 271 -23.24 22.73 -23.61
C ASP A 271 -23.27 22.98 -25.14
N LYS A 272 -24.41 22.76 -25.79
CA LYS A 272 -24.69 23.29 -27.14
C LYS A 272 -25.00 24.79 -27.13
N THR A 273 -25.00 25.46 -25.96
CA THR A 273 -25.21 26.91 -25.89
C THR A 273 -23.97 27.68 -26.37
N GLU A 274 -22.77 27.10 -26.39
CA GLU A 274 -21.65 27.68 -27.15
C GLU A 274 -22.00 27.80 -28.64
N THR A 275 -22.74 26.84 -29.20
CA THR A 275 -23.23 26.90 -30.59
C THR A 275 -24.36 27.92 -30.77
N LEU A 276 -25.23 28.13 -29.77
CA LEU A 276 -26.27 29.17 -29.81
C LEU A 276 -25.71 30.58 -29.61
N ILE A 277 -24.65 30.74 -28.81
CA ILE A 277 -23.92 32.00 -28.64
C ILE A 277 -23.12 32.32 -29.92
N GLN A 278 -22.45 31.33 -30.53
CA GLN A 278 -21.81 31.52 -31.85
C GLN A 278 -22.80 31.82 -32.98
N VAL A 279 -23.98 31.20 -33.00
CA VAL A 279 -25.03 31.52 -33.99
C VAL A 279 -25.64 32.92 -33.74
N PHE A 280 -25.66 33.40 -32.49
CA PHE A 280 -26.10 34.76 -32.16
C PHE A 280 -25.02 35.81 -32.49
N GLU A 281 -23.74 35.49 -32.29
CA GLU A 281 -22.60 36.36 -32.58
C GLU A 281 -22.28 36.42 -34.08
N ASP A 282 -22.44 35.32 -34.83
CA ASP A 282 -22.26 35.26 -36.28
C ASP A 282 -23.48 35.82 -37.06
N GLY A 283 -24.64 35.95 -36.40
CA GLY A 283 -25.90 36.42 -36.99
C GLY A 283 -26.16 37.94 -36.89
N PHE A 284 -25.41 38.67 -36.06
CA PHE A 284 -25.64 40.11 -35.82
C PHE A 284 -24.59 41.05 -36.42
N CYS A 285 -23.65 40.53 -37.22
CA CYS A 285 -22.71 41.33 -38.01
C CYS A 285 -22.72 40.91 -39.48
N LYS A 286 -23.87 41.00 -40.15
CA LYS A 286 -23.97 41.27 -41.60
C LYS A 286 -25.40 41.69 -41.97
N ASN A 287 -25.51 42.98 -42.29
CA ASN A 287 -26.65 43.78 -42.77
C ASN A 287 -27.60 44.31 -41.70
#